data_AF-A0A1Q7VUT1-F1
#
_entry.id   AF-A0A1Q7VUT1-F1
#
_cell.length_a   1.000
_cell.length_b   1.000
_cell.length_c   1.000
_cell.angle_alpha   90.00
_cell.angle_beta   90.00
_cell.angle_gamma   90.00
#
_symmetry.space_group_name_H-M   'P 1'
#
loop_
_entity.id
_entity.type
_entity.pdbx_description
1 polymer ?
#
loop_
_entity_poly.entity_id
_entity_poly.type
_entity_poly.pdbx_seq_one_letter_code
_entity_poly.pdbx_strand_id
1 'polypeptide(L)' 'GPALLQVEQAKAVCRRCSATDECLQWALDSGQDAGVWGGMSEEERRAVKRRGGMRVRASL' A
#
# COMPACT_ATOMS: atom_id res chain seq x y z
N GLY A 1 15.96 11.74 3.65
CA GLY A 1 15.55 12.39 4.92
C GLY A 1 14.78 11.41 5.80
N PRO A 2 14.44 11.78 7.05
CA PRO A 2 13.80 10.90 8.03
C PRO A 2 12.46 10.29 7.56
N ALA A 3 11.72 11.01 6.70
CA ALA A 3 10.46 10.53 6.12
C ALA A 3 10.60 9.22 5.34
N LEU A 4 11.70 9.04 4.59
CA LEU A 4 11.93 7.80 3.82
C LEU A 4 12.17 6.59 4.74
N LEU A 5 12.87 6.79 5.86
CA LEU A 5 13.07 5.74 6.86
C LEU A 5 11.75 5.35 7.52
N GLN A 6 10.90 6.34 7.82
CA GLN A 6 9.60 6.11 8.44
C GLN A 6 8.66 5.33 7.51
N VAL A 7 8.68 5.61 6.22
CA VAL A 7 7.96 4.84 5.20
C VAL A 7 8.46 3.40 5.15
N GLU A 8 9.78 3.18 5.14
CA GLU A 8 10.33 1.82 5.09
C GLU A 8 10.02 1.00 6.35
N GLN A 9 10.05 1.65 7.52
CA GLN A 9 9.63 1.03 8.78
C GLN A 9 8.15 0.62 8.76
N ALA A 10 7.27 1.50 8.25
CA ALA A 10 5.85 1.16 8.09
C ALA A 10 5.64 -0.01 7.12
N LYS A 11 6.36 -0.01 5.98
CA LYS A 11 6.33 -1.15 5.04
C LYS A 11 6.82 -2.44 5.67
N ALA A 12 7.83 -2.39 6.55
CA ALA A 12 8.31 -3.55 7.28
C ALA A 12 7.24 -4.17 8.21
N VAL A 13 6.37 -3.34 8.78
CA VAL A 13 5.19 -3.82 9.52
C VAL A 13 4.21 -4.50 8.58
N CYS A 14 3.86 -3.86 7.44
CA CYS A 14 2.95 -4.45 6.47
C CYS A 14 3.42 -5.82 5.96
N ARG A 15 4.72 -6.01 5.68
CA ARG A 15 5.27 -7.29 5.19
C ARG A 15 4.99 -8.50 6.09
N ARG A 16 4.62 -8.29 7.36
CA ARG A 16 4.30 -9.35 8.33
C ARG A 16 2.80 -9.46 8.62
N CYS A 17 1.98 -8.61 8.00
CA CYS A 17 0.54 -8.56 8.20
C CYS A 17 -0.17 -9.57 7.28
N SER A 18 -1.05 -10.39 7.83
CA SER A 18 -1.86 -11.34 7.06
C SER A 18 -2.87 -10.66 6.14
N ALA A 19 -3.35 -9.47 6.51
CA ALA A 19 -4.35 -8.71 5.75
C ALA A 19 -3.72 -7.72 4.74
N THR A 20 -2.48 -7.95 4.30
CA THR A 20 -1.75 -6.99 3.45
C THR A 20 -2.47 -6.71 2.14
N ASP A 21 -2.95 -7.76 1.48
CA ASP A 21 -3.66 -7.67 0.20
C ASP A 21 -5.03 -6.99 0.38
N GLU A 22 -5.82 -7.42 1.37
CA GLU A 22 -7.12 -6.82 1.70
C GLU A 22 -6.99 -5.33 2.05
N CYS A 23 -5.97 -4.98 2.83
CA CYS A 23 -5.65 -3.60 3.20
C CYS A 23 -5.30 -2.75 1.97
N LEU A 24 -4.49 -3.30 1.05
CA LEU A 24 -4.14 -2.60 -0.19
C LEU A 24 -5.37 -2.40 -1.07
N GLN A 25 -6.18 -3.45 -1.25
CA GLN A 25 -7.39 -3.39 -2.08
C GLN A 25 -8.34 -2.34 -1.53
N TRP A 26 -8.63 -2.37 -0.22
CA TRP A 26 -9.48 -1.37 0.41
C TRP A 26 -8.94 0.05 0.21
N ALA A 27 -7.64 0.27 0.40
CA ALA A 27 -7.04 1.60 0.22
C ALA A 27 -7.13 2.12 -1.23
N LEU A 28 -7.06 1.22 -2.22
CA LEU A 28 -7.24 1.57 -3.63
C LEU A 28 -8.70 1.90 -3.94
N ASP A 29 -9.63 1.07 -3.48
CA ASP A 29 -11.07 1.18 -3.73
C ASP A 29 -11.67 2.42 -3.04
N SER A 30 -11.29 2.66 -1.79
CA SER A 30 -11.77 3.81 -1.02
C SER A 30 -11.04 5.11 -1.37
N GLY A 31 -10.01 5.05 -2.20
CA GLY A 31 -9.23 6.21 -2.63
C GLY A 31 -8.38 6.84 -1.52
N GLN A 32 -7.85 6.06 -0.58
CA GLN A 32 -6.95 6.60 0.44
C GLN A 32 -5.68 7.17 -0.18
N ASP A 33 -5.48 8.47 -0.01
CA ASP A 33 -4.38 9.22 -0.60
C ASP A 33 -3.15 9.23 0.29
N ALA A 34 -3.28 9.40 1.60
CA ALA A 34 -2.14 9.50 2.51
C ALA A 34 -1.63 8.16 3.07
N GLY A 35 -0.36 8.13 3.48
CA GLY A 35 0.22 7.07 4.31
C GLY A 35 0.60 5.77 3.59
N VAL A 36 1.03 4.77 4.38
CA VAL A 36 1.40 3.42 3.91
C VAL A 36 0.24 2.47 4.13
N TRP A 37 -0.19 1.79 3.06
CA TRP A 37 -1.30 0.83 3.08
C TRP A 37 -0.89 -0.42 2.30
N GLY A 38 -1.12 -1.59 2.90
CA GLY A 38 -0.81 -2.88 2.27
C GLY A 38 0.61 -2.97 1.70
N GLY A 39 1.60 -2.39 2.38
CA GLY A 39 3.00 -2.39 1.95
C GLY A 39 3.38 -1.36 0.89
N MET A 40 2.46 -0.49 0.48
CA MET A 40 2.70 0.54 -0.52
C MET A 40 2.63 1.95 0.08
N SER A 41 3.58 2.80 -0.28
CA SER A 41 3.50 4.24 -0.01
C SER A 41 2.40 4.90 -0.86
N GLU A 42 2.01 6.10 -0.46
CA GLU A 42 1.12 6.96 -1.25
C GLU A 42 1.60 7.11 -2.71
N GLU A 43 2.89 7.36 -2.91
CA GLU A 43 3.48 7.60 -4.22
C GLU A 43 3.38 6.36 -5.12
N GLU A 44 3.61 5.19 -4.54
CA GLU A 44 3.50 3.90 -5.21
C GLU A 44 2.05 3.58 -5.56
N ARG A 45 1.10 3.81 -4.63
CA ARG A 45 -0.34 3.63 -4.93
C ARG A 45 -0.82 4.59 -6.01
N ARG A 46 -0.39 5.85 -5.98
CA ARG A 46 -0.68 6.82 -7.05
C ARG A 46 -0.10 6.35 -8.39
N ALA A 47 1.09 5.74 -8.41
CA ALA A 47 1.67 5.18 -9.62
C ALA A 47 0.86 3.99 -10.17
N VAL A 48 0.34 3.11 -9.30
CA VAL A 48 -0.57 2.01 -9.69
C VAL A 48 -1.85 2.55 -10.30
N LYS A 49 -2.50 3.54 -9.67
CA LYS A 49 -3.73 4.16 -10.17
C LYS A 49 -3.52 4.78 -11.55
N ARG A 50 -2.40 5.47 -11.77
CA ARG A 50 -2.03 6.05 -13.09
C ARG A 50 -1.82 5.01 -14.18
N ARG A 51 -1.40 3.79 -13.82
CA ARG A 51 -1.12 2.70 -14.78
C ARG A 51 -2.36 1.84 -15.11
N GLY A 52 -3.55 2.22 -14.64
CA GLY A 52 -4.79 1.48 -14.90
C GLY A 52 -5.07 0.34 -13.91
N GLY A 53 -4.42 0.35 -12.74
CA GLY A 53 -4.65 -0.61 -11.67
C GLY A 53 -3.73 -1.83 -11.72
N MET A 54 -3.53 -2.44 -10.55
CA MET A 54 -2.82 -3.71 -10.38
C MET A 54 -3.82 -4.69 -9.75
N ARG A 55 -3.88 -5.93 -10.22
CA ARG A 55 -4.65 -6.96 -9.52
C ARG A 55 -3.90 -7.33 -8.24
N VAL A 56 -4.44 -6.88 -7.11
CA VAL A 56 -4.01 -7.39 -5.80
C VAL A 56 -4.36 -8.87 -5.77
N ARG A 57 -3.46 -9.71 -5.24
CA ARG A 57 -3.77 -11.14 -5.10
C ARG A 57 -4.95 -11.24 -4.15
N ALA A 58 -6.01 -11.92 -4.57
CA ALA A 58 -7.07 -12.25 -3.63
C ALA A 58 -6.46 -13.14 -2.55
N SER A 59 -6.51 -12.68 -1.30
CA SER A 59 -6.29 -13.54 -0.15
C SER A 59 -7.36 -14.65 -0.23
N LEU A 60 -6.91 -15.91 -0.24
CA LEU A 60 -7.79 -17.09 -0.23
C LEU A 60 -8.59 -17.15 1.06
#